data_AF-A0A2V9PJ74-F1
#
_entry.id   AF-A0A2V9PJ74-F1
#
_cell.length_a   1.000
_cell.length_b   1.000
_cell.length_c   1.000
_cell.angle_alpha   90.00
_cell.angle_beta   90.00
_cell.angle_gamma   90.00
#
_symmetry.space_group_name_H-M   'P 1'
#
loop_
_entity.id
_entity.type
_entity.pdbx_description
1 polymer ?
#
loop_
_entity_poly.entity_id
_entity_poly.type
_entity_poly.pdbx_seq_one_letter_code
_entity_poly.pdbx_strand_id
1 'polypeptide(L)'
;MCQPRHKSSSPPISKTPKQTAGFPAGTGTTLSASTNQANTGSYSLLTTGRTQSFGGPSIDLSSSLTRGQLYIFTIYVRMAEGEANDSIKMTMQSTINGSHTFNTVSGPQA
;
A
#
# COMPACT_ATOMS: atom_id res chain seq x y z
N MET A 1 38.08 6.37 -17.96
CA MET A 1 37.51 6.33 -16.60
C MET A 1 35.99 6.50 -16.72
N CYS A 2 35.21 5.44 -16.56
CA CYS A 2 33.74 5.50 -16.50
C CYS A 2 33.29 5.28 -15.06
N GLN A 3 32.51 6.20 -14.51
CA GLN A 3 32.02 6.17 -13.13
C GLN A 3 31.07 4.99 -12.89
N PRO A 4 31.00 4.40 -11.67
CA PRO A 4 30.10 3.28 -11.39
C PRO A 4 28.64 3.76 -11.35
N ARG A 5 27.72 2.95 -11.88
CA ARG A 5 26.27 3.13 -11.74
C ARG A 5 25.90 3.36 -10.27
N HIS A 6 25.23 4.48 -10.00
CA HIS A 6 24.59 4.76 -8.72
C HIS A 6 23.73 3.56 -8.30
N LYS A 7 24.15 2.83 -7.26
CA LYS A 7 23.23 1.98 -6.50
C LYS A 7 22.26 2.94 -5.80
N SER A 8 21.03 3.01 -6.30
CA SER A 8 19.93 3.66 -5.61
C SER A 8 19.63 2.86 -4.34
N SER A 9 20.30 3.19 -3.24
CA SER A 9 20.07 2.60 -1.92
C SER A 9 19.04 3.43 -1.14
N SER A 10 17.90 3.74 -1.75
CA SER A 10 16.78 4.30 -1.00
C SER A 10 16.39 3.27 0.07
N PRO A 11 16.46 3.60 1.38
CA PRO A 11 16.08 2.66 2.42
C PRO A 11 14.61 2.26 2.25
N PRO A 12 14.23 1.01 2.56
CA PRO A 12 12.85 0.58 2.46
C PRO A 12 11.99 1.40 3.43
N ILE A 13 10.98 2.09 2.91
CA ILE A 13 9.95 2.73 3.75
C ILE A 13 9.08 1.60 4.30
N SER A 14 9.34 1.20 5.54
CA SER A 14 8.53 0.21 6.25
C SER A 14 7.55 0.93 7.17
N LYS A 15 6.25 0.72 6.96
CA LYS A 15 5.22 1.08 7.94
C LYS A 15 4.75 -0.18 8.65
N THR A 16 4.72 -0.13 9.97
CA THR A 16 4.28 -1.26 10.80
C THR A 16 2.81 -1.07 11.16
N PRO A 17 1.95 -2.08 10.97
CA PRO A 17 0.51 -2.00 11.26
C PRO A 17 0.20 -2.18 12.76
N LYS A 18 1.07 -1.68 13.66
CA LYS A 18 0.84 -1.71 15.11
C LYS A 18 -0.32 -0.77 15.52
N GLN A 19 -0.62 0.21 14.67
CA GLN A 19 -1.72 1.17 14.78
C GLN A 19 -2.23 1.48 13.37
N THR A 20 -3.48 1.93 13.25
CA THR A 20 -4.05 2.42 11.98
C THR A 20 -3.57 3.83 11.61
N ALA A 21 -2.92 4.52 12.55
CA ALA A 21 -2.34 5.84 12.34
C ALA A 21 -1.37 5.82 11.14
N GLY A 22 -1.65 6.66 10.14
CA GLY A 22 -0.89 6.73 8.89
C GLY A 22 -1.49 5.94 7.72
N PHE A 23 -2.62 5.26 7.92
CA PHE A 23 -3.39 4.63 6.84
C PHE A 23 -4.79 5.26 6.72
N PRO A 24 -5.03 6.17 5.77
CA PRO A 24 -6.39 6.61 5.47
C PRO A 24 -7.22 5.44 4.93
N ALA A 25 -8.45 5.33 5.40
CA ALA A 25 -9.43 4.40 4.88
C ALA A 25 -10.25 5.07 3.76
N GLY A 26 -10.44 4.37 2.65
CA GLY A 26 -11.41 4.81 1.63
C GLY A 26 -12.84 4.86 2.17
N THR A 27 -13.74 5.55 1.48
CA THR A 27 -15.16 5.66 1.88
C THR A 27 -15.78 4.29 2.09
N GLY A 28 -16.50 4.13 3.20
CA GLY A 28 -17.10 2.84 3.57
C GLY A 28 -16.05 1.76 3.75
N THR A 29 -14.96 2.06 4.46
CA THR A 29 -13.92 1.10 4.83
C THR A 29 -13.51 1.36 6.27
N THR A 30 -13.39 0.28 7.04
CA THR A 30 -12.91 0.33 8.42
C THR A 30 -11.54 -0.33 8.49
N LEU A 31 -10.60 0.32 9.17
CA LEU A 31 -9.27 -0.21 9.43
C LEU A 31 -9.10 -0.49 10.91
N SER A 32 -8.49 -1.61 11.25
CA SER A 32 -8.08 -1.95 12.62
C SER A 32 -6.77 -2.72 12.62
N ALA A 33 -6.01 -2.61 13.71
CA ALA A 33 -4.91 -3.54 13.95
C ALA A 33 -5.50 -4.88 14.39
N SER A 34 -4.95 -5.99 13.87
CA SER A 34 -5.38 -7.35 14.22
C SER A 34 -4.19 -8.18 14.64
N THR A 35 -4.39 -9.05 15.63
CA THR A 35 -3.42 -10.06 16.08
C THR A 35 -3.78 -11.46 15.59
N ASN A 36 -4.91 -11.64 14.90
CA ASN A 36 -5.39 -12.96 14.48
C ASN A 36 -4.47 -13.59 13.43
N GLN A 37 -3.89 -12.76 12.57
CA GLN A 37 -2.97 -13.16 11.50
C GLN A 37 -1.91 -12.07 11.33
N ALA A 38 -0.68 -12.47 11.03
CA ALA A 38 0.40 -11.55 10.70
C ALA A 38 1.38 -12.21 9.73
N ASN A 39 1.86 -11.47 8.74
CA ASN A 39 2.93 -11.95 7.85
C ASN A 39 4.27 -12.04 8.60
N THR A 40 4.53 -11.07 9.49
CA THR A 40 5.69 -11.01 10.37
C THR A 40 5.30 -10.34 11.68
N GLY A 41 5.89 -10.76 12.80
CA GLY A 41 5.58 -10.18 14.12
C GLY A 41 4.16 -10.55 14.60
N SER A 42 3.55 -9.67 15.40
CA SER A 42 2.28 -9.97 16.10
C SER A 42 1.05 -9.25 15.53
N TYR A 43 1.21 -8.38 14.54
CA TYR A 43 0.12 -7.51 14.07
C TYR A 43 0.02 -7.48 12.53
N SER A 44 -1.20 -7.32 12.03
CA SER A 44 -1.54 -6.95 10.65
C SER A 44 -2.57 -5.83 10.60
N LEU A 45 -2.75 -5.21 9.43
CA LEU A 45 -3.81 -4.25 9.18
C LEU A 45 -5.03 -4.97 8.61
N LEU A 46 -6.10 -5.06 9.39
CA LEU A 46 -7.37 -5.61 8.95
C LEU A 46 -8.21 -4.51 8.30
N THR A 47 -8.76 -4.82 7.12
CA THR A 47 -9.67 -3.95 6.36
C THR A 47 -11.03 -4.63 6.27
N THR A 48 -12.08 -4.00 6.77
CA THR A 48 -13.46 -4.53 6.74
C THR A 48 -14.46 -3.48 6.26
N GLY A 49 -15.69 -3.92 6.02
CA GLY A 49 -16.81 -3.03 5.70
C GLY A 49 -16.73 -2.35 4.35
N ARG A 50 -15.81 -2.79 3.46
CA ARG A 50 -15.60 -2.23 2.12
C ARG A 50 -16.91 -2.25 1.34
N THR A 51 -17.43 -1.07 0.97
CA THR A 51 -18.63 -0.93 0.14
C THR A 51 -18.34 -0.61 -1.32
N GLN A 52 -17.09 -0.29 -1.66
CA GLN A 52 -16.67 0.10 -3.01
C GLN A 52 -15.34 -0.56 -3.38
N SER A 53 -15.15 -0.82 -4.68
CA SER A 53 -13.95 -1.51 -5.20
C SER A 53 -12.66 -0.76 -4.93
N PHE A 54 -12.71 0.57 -4.86
CA PHE A 54 -11.57 1.44 -4.53
C PHE A 54 -11.44 1.73 -3.02
N GLY A 55 -12.42 1.35 -2.21
CA GLY A 55 -12.33 1.51 -0.75
C GLY A 55 -11.29 0.54 -0.20
N GLY A 56 -10.29 1.02 0.54
CA GLY A 56 -9.21 0.20 1.05
C GLY A 56 -8.23 1.01 1.90
N PRO A 57 -7.20 0.37 2.46
CA PRO A 57 -6.12 1.07 3.14
C PRO A 57 -5.26 1.80 2.10
N SER A 58 -4.86 3.02 2.42
CA SER A 58 -3.91 3.80 1.63
C SER A 58 -2.74 4.25 2.51
N ILE A 59 -1.67 4.76 1.91
CA ILE A 59 -0.54 5.34 2.62
C ILE A 59 -0.14 6.62 1.88
N ASP A 60 0.05 7.71 2.63
CA ASP A 60 0.60 8.94 2.04
C ASP A 60 2.12 8.81 1.91
N LEU A 61 2.60 8.93 0.67
CA LEU A 61 4.01 8.81 0.29
C LEU A 61 4.59 10.15 -0.19
N SER A 62 3.83 11.24 -0.15
CA SER A 62 4.22 12.56 -0.68
C SER A 62 5.52 13.10 -0.10
N SER A 63 5.79 12.82 1.18
CA SER A 63 7.02 13.20 1.89
C SER A 63 8.16 12.19 1.75
N SER A 64 7.89 11.02 1.15
CA SER A 64 8.80 9.87 1.15
C SER A 64 9.35 9.54 -0.25
N LEU A 65 8.68 9.98 -1.31
CA LEU A 65 9.10 9.77 -2.69
C LEU A 65 9.82 10.99 -3.25
N THR A 66 10.95 10.76 -3.91
CA THR A 66 11.70 11.78 -4.64
C THR A 66 11.44 11.62 -6.14
N ARG A 67 11.18 12.75 -6.82
CA ARG A 67 10.94 12.76 -8.27
C ARG A 67 12.14 12.20 -9.03
N GLY A 68 11.87 11.41 -10.07
CA GLY A 68 12.90 10.79 -10.92
C GLY A 68 13.51 9.50 -10.36
N GLN A 69 13.18 9.11 -9.13
CA GLN A 69 13.71 7.90 -8.51
C GLN A 69 12.81 6.69 -8.78
N LEU A 70 13.45 5.53 -8.96
CA LEU A 70 12.77 4.24 -9.05
C LEU A 70 12.59 3.63 -7.65
N TYR A 71 11.41 3.06 -7.42
CA TYR A 71 11.03 2.42 -6.18
C TYR A 71 10.42 1.05 -6.45
N ILE A 72 10.68 0.11 -5.55
CA ILE A 72 10.01 -1.20 -5.52
C ILE A 72 9.02 -1.17 -4.37
N PHE A 73 7.77 -1.50 -4.66
CA PHE A 73 6.73 -1.64 -3.67
C PHE A 73 6.45 -3.11 -3.43
N THR A 74 6.52 -3.54 -2.18
CA THR A 74 6.20 -4.91 -1.76
C THR A 74 5.16 -4.86 -0.67
N ILE A 75 4.08 -5.60 -0.84
CA ILE A 75 3.04 -5.78 0.17
C ILE A 75 2.72 -7.27 0.32
N TYR A 76 2.38 -7.68 1.54
CA TYR A 76 1.87 -9.02 1.82
C TYR A 76 0.41 -8.88 2.17
N VAL A 77 -0.45 -9.54 1.40
CA VAL A 77 -1.90 -9.43 1.52
C VAL A 77 -2.52 -10.80 1.65
N ARG A 78 -3.63 -10.85 2.36
CA ARG A 78 -4.44 -12.03 2.61
C ARG A 78 -5.89 -11.60 2.74
N MET A 79 -6.81 -12.39 2.18
CA MET A 79 -8.24 -12.20 2.42
C MET A 79 -8.58 -12.49 3.88
N ALA A 80 -9.52 -11.73 4.44
CA ALA A 80 -9.96 -11.94 5.82
C ALA A 80 -10.52 -13.37 6.00
N GLU A 81 -10.50 -13.85 7.24
CA GLU A 81 -11.00 -15.20 7.55
C GLU A 81 -12.46 -15.34 7.14
N GLY A 82 -12.78 -16.42 6.43
CA GLY A 82 -14.13 -16.69 5.91
C GLY A 82 -14.45 -16.00 4.57
N GLU A 83 -13.61 -15.10 4.08
CA GLU A 83 -13.79 -14.46 2.77
C GLU A 83 -13.31 -15.36 1.62
N ALA A 84 -13.99 -15.27 0.48
CA ALA A 84 -13.56 -15.93 -0.73
C ALA A 84 -12.25 -15.34 -1.26
N ASN A 85 -11.50 -16.13 -2.02
CA ASN A 85 -10.34 -15.63 -2.74
C ASN A 85 -10.77 -14.57 -3.76
N ASP A 86 -10.05 -13.46 -3.81
CA ASP A 86 -10.27 -12.40 -4.76
C ASP A 86 -8.92 -11.80 -5.21
N SER A 87 -8.96 -11.09 -6.32
CA SER A 87 -7.85 -10.32 -6.83
C SER A 87 -7.61 -9.05 -6.02
N ILE A 88 -6.35 -8.75 -5.74
CA ILE A 88 -5.94 -7.51 -5.08
C ILE A 88 -5.17 -6.65 -6.08
N LYS A 89 -5.53 -5.37 -6.15
CA LYS A 89 -4.86 -4.37 -6.99
C LYS A 89 -4.22 -3.29 -6.12
N MET A 90 -2.94 -3.05 -6.33
CA MET A 90 -2.21 -1.91 -5.80
C MET A 90 -2.22 -0.77 -6.81
N THR A 91 -2.66 0.41 -6.38
CA THR A 91 -2.77 1.60 -7.24
C THR A 91 -2.02 2.76 -6.61
N MET A 92 -1.30 3.53 -7.42
CA MET A 92 -0.69 4.79 -7.03
C MET A 92 -1.60 5.93 -7.50
N GLN A 93 -2.11 6.72 -6.55
CA GLN A 93 -2.76 7.99 -6.85
C GLN A 93 -1.73 9.12 -6.81
N SER A 94 -1.62 9.88 -7.89
CA SER A 94 -0.85 11.13 -7.93
C SER A 94 -1.81 12.31 -8.02
N THR A 95 -1.58 13.33 -7.20
CA THR A 95 -2.34 14.59 -7.25
C THR A 95 -1.40 15.72 -7.67
N ILE A 96 -1.65 16.31 -8.85
CA ILE A 96 -0.86 17.43 -9.38
C ILE A 96 -1.83 18.55 -9.73
N ASN A 97 -1.66 19.72 -9.10
CA ASN A 97 -2.53 20.89 -9.30
C ASN A 97 -4.03 20.56 -9.13
N GLY A 98 -4.36 19.68 -8.18
CA GLY A 98 -5.75 19.23 -7.93
C GLY A 98 -6.26 18.14 -8.87
N SER A 99 -5.52 17.77 -9.92
CA SER A 99 -5.88 16.65 -10.80
C SER A 99 -5.38 15.33 -10.25
N HIS A 100 -6.22 14.30 -10.27
CA HIS A 100 -5.91 12.94 -9.82
C HIS A 100 -5.59 12.02 -11.00
N THR A 101 -4.47 11.30 -10.92
CA THR A 101 -4.10 10.23 -11.84
C THR A 101 -3.91 8.93 -11.07
N PHE A 102 -4.40 7.82 -11.60
CA PHE A 102 -4.37 6.50 -10.95
C PHE A 102 -3.60 5.51 -11.81
N ASN A 103 -2.43 5.10 -11.35
CA ASN A 103 -1.59 4.12 -12.05
C ASN A 103 -1.63 2.79 -11.31
N THR A 104 -1.93 1.70 -12.01
CA THR A 104 -1.80 0.35 -11.45
C THR A 104 -0.33 0.03 -11.24
N VAL A 105 0.05 -0.30 -10.01
CA VAL A 105 1.41 -0.71 -9.62
C VAL A 105 1.53 -2.24 -9.66
N SER A 106 0.49 -2.93 -9.21
CA SER A 106 0.35 -4.39 -9.26
C SER A 106 -1.14 -4.75 -9.27
N GLY A 107 -1.50 -5.85 -9.91
CA GLY A 107 -2.86 -6.34 -9.96
C GLY A 107 -2.98 -7.60 -10.82
N PRO A 108 -4.17 -8.21 -10.91
CA PRO A 108 -4.41 -9.28 -11.86
C PRO A 108 -4.04 -8.81 -13.27
N GLN A 109 -3.29 -9.64 -13.99
CA GLN A 109 -2.94 -9.38 -15.38
C GLN A 109 -4.22 -9.51 -16.21
N ALA A 110 -4.53 -8.48 -17.00
CA ALA A 110 -5.70 -8.45 -17.88
C ALA A 110 -5.54 -9.42 -19.05
#